data_AF-A0A069PMF9-F1
#
_entry.id   AF-A0A069PMF9-F1
#
_cell.length_a   1.000
_cell.length_b   1.000
_cell.length_c   1.000
_cell.angle_alpha   90.00
_cell.angle_beta   90.00
_cell.angle_gamma   90.00
#
_symmetry.space_group_name_H-M   'P 1'
#
loop_
_entity.id
_entity.type
_entity.pdbx_description
1 polymer ?
#
loop_
_entity_poly.entity_id
_entity_poly.type
_entity_poly.pdbx_seq_one_letter_code
_entity_poly.pdbx_strand_id
1 'polypeptide(L)'
;MANHLDLPRKEADELLAVQKSAPEAAWIALSSGRIESWALVTGVITPGGLYKKALTVELICKRSVRPLRESFKFSLFRLEFGAPKRAYQLDTSNVPLCDPEDHDWPHEHIGTDRICFGSSAFPQTFEEALEHFCNAVNIQFDEVIESPLEFKLR
;
A
#
# COMPACT_ATOMS: atom_id res chain seq x y z
N MET A 1 15.04 2.83 17.53
CA MET A 1 15.55 1.52 17.08
C MET A 1 15.42 1.51 15.56
N ALA A 2 16.46 1.10 14.82
CA ALA A 2 16.37 1.05 13.35
C ALA A 2 15.31 0.03 12.96
N ASN A 3 14.30 0.44 12.17
CA ASN A 3 13.28 -0.48 11.70
C ASN A 3 13.91 -1.38 10.62
N HIS A 4 14.38 -2.56 11.01
CA HIS A 4 15.05 -3.50 10.10
C HIS A 4 14.12 -4.03 9.00
N LEU A 5 12.84 -3.68 9.01
CA LEU A 5 11.88 -4.05 7.98
C LEU A 5 11.82 -3.04 6.84
N ASP A 6 12.46 -1.88 6.97
CA ASP A 6 12.47 -0.82 5.96
C ASP A 6 13.78 -0.77 5.18
N LEU A 7 13.71 -0.34 3.92
CA LEU A 7 14.88 0.11 3.18
C LEU A 7 15.40 1.44 3.74
N PRO A 8 16.72 1.71 3.67
CA PRO A 8 17.22 3.07 3.87
C PRO A 8 16.50 4.05 2.94
N ARG A 9 16.15 5.24 3.45
CA ARG A 9 15.39 6.27 2.70
C ARG A 9 15.92 6.49 1.28
N LYS A 10 17.23 6.69 1.14
CA LYS A 10 17.87 6.94 -0.15
C LYS A 10 17.63 5.80 -1.16
N GLU A 11 17.73 4.55 -0.70
CA GLU A 11 17.50 3.39 -1.57
C GLU A 11 16.03 3.23 -1.93
N ALA A 12 15.13 3.61 -1.02
CA ALA A 12 13.71 3.71 -1.32
C ALA A 12 13.46 4.77 -2.40
N ASP A 13 13.97 6.00 -2.25
CA ASP A 13 13.79 7.07 -3.25
C ASP A 13 14.30 6.66 -4.63
N GLU A 14 15.49 6.04 -4.72
CA GLU A 14 16.04 5.50 -5.96
C GLU A 14 15.10 4.46 -6.59
N LEU A 15 14.52 3.58 -5.78
CA LEU A 15 13.57 2.59 -6.25
C LEU A 15 12.25 3.22 -6.70
N LEU A 16 11.70 4.18 -5.96
CA LEU A 16 10.44 4.85 -6.27
C LEU A 16 10.51 5.68 -7.55
N ALA A 17 11.68 6.24 -7.89
CA ALA A 17 11.89 6.97 -9.13
C ALA A 17 11.76 6.12 -10.40
N VAL A 18 11.97 4.80 -10.32
CA VAL A 18 11.92 3.89 -11.48
C VAL A 18 10.47 3.61 -11.86
N GLN A 19 10.11 3.76 -13.14
CA GLN A 19 8.79 3.34 -13.63
C GLN A 19 8.63 1.83 -13.53
N LYS A 20 7.45 1.36 -13.12
CA LYS A 20 7.16 -0.07 -12.89
C LYS A 20 5.82 -0.46 -13.51
N SER A 21 5.67 -1.74 -13.79
CA SER A 21 4.36 -2.33 -14.09
C SER A 21 4.06 -3.51 -13.17
N ALA A 22 2.80 -3.68 -12.83
CA ALA A 22 2.29 -4.84 -12.11
C ALA A 22 1.32 -5.61 -13.02
N PRO A 23 1.57 -6.91 -13.26
CA PRO A 23 0.64 -7.76 -14.00
C PRO A 23 -0.62 -7.99 -13.17
N GLU A 24 -1.63 -8.55 -13.85
CA GLU A 24 -2.92 -8.91 -13.27
C GLU A 24 -2.77 -9.69 -11.95
N ALA A 25 -3.58 -9.31 -10.97
CA ALA A 25 -3.74 -10.02 -9.73
C ALA A 25 -5.17 -9.88 -9.21
N ALA A 26 -5.60 -10.88 -8.46
CA ALA A 26 -6.95 -10.93 -7.91
C ALA A 26 -6.95 -10.68 -6.41
N TRP A 27 -8.03 -10.08 -5.92
CA TRP A 27 -8.30 -9.97 -4.50
C TRP A 27 -8.56 -11.34 -3.87
N ILE A 28 -7.92 -11.58 -2.73
CA ILE A 28 -8.14 -12.73 -1.88
C ILE A 28 -8.79 -12.24 -0.59
N ALA A 29 -9.96 -12.78 -0.26
CA ALA A 29 -10.58 -12.52 1.03
C ALA A 29 -9.75 -13.18 2.14
N LEU A 30 -9.31 -12.36 3.09
CA LEU A 30 -8.63 -12.81 4.29
C LEU A 30 -9.69 -13.07 5.37
N SER A 31 -9.76 -14.30 5.89
CA SER A 31 -10.75 -14.63 6.91
C SER A 31 -10.44 -13.90 8.23
N SER A 32 -11.29 -12.97 8.64
CA SER A 32 -11.08 -12.28 9.94
C SER A 32 -12.37 -11.86 10.65
N GLY A 33 -13.21 -12.81 11.04
CA GLY A 33 -14.24 -12.59 12.08
C GLY A 33 -15.15 -11.37 11.83
N ARG A 34 -15.01 -10.31 12.66
CA ARG A 34 -15.86 -9.10 12.62
C ARG A 34 -15.38 -8.00 11.66
N ILE A 35 -14.17 -8.14 11.10
CA ILE A 35 -13.58 -7.18 10.17
C ILE A 35 -13.39 -7.94 8.86
N GLU A 36 -14.01 -7.46 7.80
CA GLU A 36 -13.77 -8.02 6.48
C GLU A 36 -12.44 -7.48 5.97
N SER A 37 -11.61 -8.37 5.42
CA SER A 37 -10.27 -7.99 4.94
C SER A 37 -10.03 -8.65 3.59
N TRP A 38 -9.35 -7.94 2.71
CA TRP A 38 -8.95 -8.42 1.39
C TRP A 38 -7.50 -8.04 1.15
N ALA A 39 -6.77 -8.91 0.47
CA ALA A 39 -5.42 -8.64 0.02
C ALA A 39 -5.25 -8.95 -1.46
N LEU A 40 -4.47 -8.13 -2.13
CA LEU A 40 -3.96 -8.36 -3.47
C LEU A 40 -2.44 -8.28 -3.40
N VAL A 41 -1.77 -9.35 -3.83
CA VAL A 41 -0.30 -9.42 -3.82
C VAL A 41 0.16 -9.78 -5.23
N THR A 42 1.05 -8.97 -5.80
CA THR A 42 1.57 -9.19 -7.15
C THR A 42 3.04 -8.82 -7.27
N GLY A 43 3.75 -9.53 -8.13
CA GLY A 43 5.15 -9.20 -8.45
C GLY A 43 5.22 -7.97 -9.34
N VAL A 44 6.30 -7.19 -9.21
CA VAL A 44 6.48 -5.95 -9.98
C VAL A 44 7.59 -6.11 -11.01
N ILE A 45 7.37 -5.56 -12.19
CA ILE A 45 8.29 -5.56 -13.32
C ILE A 45 8.84 -4.13 -13.50
N THR A 46 10.13 -4.03 -13.79
CA THR A 46 10.78 -2.78 -14.16
C THR A 46 11.30 -2.86 -15.60
N PRO A 47 11.52 -1.71 -16.26
CA PRO A 47 12.23 -1.65 -17.53
C PRO A 47 13.53 -2.47 -17.47
N GLY A 48 13.77 -3.29 -18.51
CA GLY A 48 14.94 -4.19 -18.58
C GLY A 48 14.83 -5.46 -17.75
N GLY A 49 13.71 -5.71 -17.05
CA GLY A 49 13.45 -6.98 -16.35
C GLY A 49 14.30 -7.22 -15.09
N LEU A 50 15.11 -6.25 -14.69
CA LEU A 50 16.06 -6.33 -13.57
C LEU A 50 15.43 -6.78 -12.24
N TYR A 51 14.18 -6.39 -11.98
CA TYR A 51 13.54 -6.59 -10.67
C TYR A 51 12.36 -7.57 -10.66
N LYS A 52 12.12 -8.31 -11.75
CA LYS A 52 10.92 -9.16 -11.95
C LYS A 52 10.64 -10.21 -10.84
N LYS A 53 11.62 -10.50 -9.97
CA LYS A 53 11.50 -11.46 -8.85
C LYS A 53 11.82 -10.87 -7.47
N ALA A 54 12.16 -9.59 -7.40
CA ALA A 54 12.63 -8.97 -6.16
C ALA A 54 11.70 -7.86 -5.67
N LEU A 55 10.68 -7.47 -6.43
CA LEU A 55 9.72 -6.47 -6.01
C LEU A 55 8.31 -7.05 -5.96
N THR A 56 7.58 -6.67 -4.92
CA THR A 56 6.20 -7.11 -4.70
C THR A 56 5.38 -5.93 -4.22
N VAL A 57 4.18 -5.78 -4.78
CA VAL A 57 3.15 -4.91 -4.22
C VAL A 57 2.19 -5.74 -3.41
N GLU A 58 1.80 -5.20 -2.26
CA GLU A 58 0.72 -5.71 -1.42
C GLU A 58 -0.29 -4.59 -1.19
N LEU A 59 -1.53 -4.82 -1.61
CA LEU A 59 -2.66 -3.95 -1.31
C LEU A 59 -3.55 -4.66 -0.30
N ILE A 60 -3.80 -4.04 0.85
CA ILE A 60 -4.72 -4.56 1.87
C ILE A 60 -5.85 -3.56 2.06
N CYS A 61 -7.08 -4.05 1.93
CA CYS A 61 -8.30 -3.32 2.26
C CYS A 61 -8.97 -3.99 3.44
N LYS A 62 -9.45 -3.21 4.41
CA LYS A 62 -10.26 -3.73 5.52
C LYS A 62 -11.51 -2.89 5.69
N ARG A 63 -12.59 -3.54 6.11
CA ARG A 63 -13.87 -2.90 6.44
C ARG A 63 -14.43 -3.45 7.76
N SER A 64 -14.71 -2.56 8.71
CA SER A 64 -15.53 -2.87 9.87
C SER A 64 -16.95 -2.37 9.64
N VAL A 65 -17.96 -3.13 10.09
CA VAL A 65 -19.37 -2.78 9.88
C VAL A 65 -19.96 -1.88 10.97
N ARG A 66 -19.39 -1.87 12.18
CA ARG A 66 -19.85 -1.05 13.32
C ARG A 66 -18.70 -0.67 14.27
N PRO A 67 -18.22 0.59 14.27
CA PRO A 67 -18.56 1.65 13.30
C PRO A 67 -18.13 1.28 11.87
N LEU A 68 -18.75 1.90 10.87
CA LEU A 68 -18.30 1.76 9.49
C LEU A 68 -16.93 2.43 9.36
N ARG A 69 -15.88 1.63 9.17
CA ARG A 69 -14.53 2.12 8.95
C ARG A 69 -13.87 1.30 7.86
N GLU A 70 -13.21 1.98 6.96
CA GLU A 70 -12.44 1.40 5.87
C GLU A 70 -10.99 1.84 6.03
N SER A 71 -10.06 0.90 5.91
CA SER A 71 -8.64 1.19 5.98
C SER A 71 -7.91 0.56 4.80
N PHE A 72 -6.96 1.30 4.27
CA PHE A 72 -6.17 0.97 3.11
C PHE A 72 -4.70 0.95 3.51
N LYS A 73 -4.04 -0.18 3.30
CA LYS A 73 -2.61 -0.34 3.55
C LYS A 73 -1.94 -0.87 2.30
N PHE A 74 -1.29 0.01 1.56
CA PHE A 74 -0.70 -0.30 0.25
C PHE A 74 0.81 -0.19 0.34
N SER A 75 1.52 -1.26 0.02
CA SER A 75 2.96 -1.38 0.27
C SER A 75 3.72 -1.85 -0.97
N LEU A 76 4.93 -1.32 -1.15
CA LEU A 76 5.93 -1.83 -2.08
C LEU A 76 7.09 -2.42 -1.28
N PHE A 77 7.42 -3.68 -1.56
CA PHE A 77 8.52 -4.40 -0.93
C PHE A 77 9.62 -4.74 -1.93
N ARG A 78 10.87 -4.73 -1.46
CA ARG A 78 12.04 -5.32 -2.11
C ARG A 78 12.53 -6.51 -1.31
N LEU A 79 12.73 -7.65 -1.95
CA LEU A 79 13.31 -8.83 -1.32
C LEU A 79 14.83 -8.65 -1.19
N GLU A 80 15.34 -8.62 0.04
CA GLU A 80 16.77 -8.58 0.35
C GLU A 80 17.16 -9.77 1.22
N PHE A 81 18.16 -10.54 0.79
CA PHE A 81 18.65 -11.71 1.54
C PHE A 81 17.54 -12.67 1.98
N GLY A 82 16.48 -12.79 1.17
CA GLY A 82 15.32 -13.66 1.45
C GLY A 82 14.25 -13.05 2.37
N ALA A 83 14.40 -11.79 2.80
CA ALA A 83 13.42 -11.09 3.62
C ALA A 83 12.83 -9.87 2.88
N PRO A 84 11.50 -9.65 2.92
CA PRO A 84 10.91 -8.45 2.34
C PRO A 84 11.31 -7.23 3.16
N LYS A 85 11.82 -6.21 2.46
CA LYS A 85 12.11 -4.87 2.98
C LYS A 85 11.14 -3.89 2.36
N ARG A 86 10.47 -3.11 3.18
CA ARG A 86 9.50 -2.11 2.74
C ARG A 86 10.22 -0.91 2.16
N ALA A 87 9.91 -0.60 0.92
CA ALA A 87 10.38 0.61 0.25
C ALA A 87 9.38 1.75 0.43
N TYR A 88 8.09 1.43 0.37
CA TYR A 88 7.02 2.38 0.55
C TYR A 88 5.82 1.72 1.21
N GLN A 89 5.08 2.48 2.01
CA GLN A 89 3.74 2.09 2.44
C GLN A 89 2.87 3.32 2.67
N LEU A 90 1.68 3.30 2.10
CA LEU A 90 0.57 4.16 2.49
C LEU A 90 -0.28 3.43 3.51
N ASP A 91 -0.59 4.07 4.63
CA ASP A 91 -1.55 3.60 5.63
C ASP A 91 -2.58 4.71 5.87
N THR A 92 -3.82 4.49 5.47
CA THR A 92 -4.87 5.50 5.55
C THR A 92 -6.24 4.87 5.85
N SER A 93 -7.21 5.69 6.24
CA SER A 93 -8.58 5.24 6.49
C SER A 93 -9.59 6.34 6.20
N ASN A 94 -10.82 5.95 5.88
CA ASN A 94 -11.92 6.89 5.59
C ASN A 94 -12.34 7.76 6.79
N VAL A 95 -11.97 7.36 8.01
CA VAL A 95 -12.17 8.13 9.22
C VAL A 95 -10.81 8.33 9.89
N PRO A 96 -10.29 9.58 10.01
CA PRO A 96 -9.10 9.83 10.80
C PRO A 96 -9.40 9.48 12.27
N LEU A 97 -8.48 8.78 12.93
CA LEU A 97 -8.58 8.59 14.38
C LEU A 97 -8.42 9.93 15.09
N CYS A 98 -8.84 9.99 16.36
CA CYS A 98 -9.13 11.25 17.03
C CYS A 98 -7.89 12.15 17.31
N ASP A 99 -6.66 11.68 17.05
CA ASP A 99 -5.45 12.47 17.26
C ASP A 99 -4.39 12.28 16.13
N PRO A 100 -3.89 13.37 15.50
CA PRO A 100 -2.75 13.34 14.57
C PRO A 100 -1.47 12.70 15.11
N GLU A 101 -1.31 12.61 16.42
CA GLU A 101 -0.17 11.96 17.06
C GLU A 101 -0.36 10.44 17.22
N ASP A 102 -1.57 9.91 16.97
CA ASP A 102 -1.82 8.48 17.04
C ASP A 102 -0.97 7.72 16.00
N HIS A 103 -0.44 6.57 16.42
CA HIS A 103 0.30 5.68 15.51
C HIS A 103 -0.55 5.27 14.29
N ASP A 104 -1.86 5.25 14.47
CA ASP A 104 -2.84 4.86 13.47
C ASP A 104 -3.42 6.06 12.69
N TRP A 105 -2.90 7.28 12.91
CA TRP A 105 -3.23 8.43 12.06
C TRP A 105 -2.70 8.19 10.63
N PRO A 106 -3.44 8.58 9.57
CA PRO A 106 -2.99 8.41 8.20
C PRO A 106 -1.55 8.89 7.98
N HIS A 107 -0.73 8.04 7.37
CA HIS A 107 0.68 8.32 7.16
C HIS A 107 1.28 7.49 6.03
N GLU A 108 2.49 7.87 5.65
CA GLU A 108 3.33 7.13 4.73
C GLU A 108 4.62 6.68 5.40
N HIS A 109 5.16 5.59 4.89
CA HIS A 109 6.55 5.21 5.09
C HIS A 109 7.27 5.31 3.75
N ILE A 110 8.40 6.01 3.71
CA ILE A 110 9.32 6.03 2.58
C ILE A 110 10.67 5.52 3.09
N GLY A 111 10.94 4.24 2.84
CA GLY A 111 12.00 3.53 3.53
C GLY A 111 11.85 3.68 5.05
N THR A 112 12.91 4.12 5.72
CA THR A 112 12.95 4.34 7.17
C THR A 112 12.19 5.55 7.67
N ASP A 113 11.72 6.43 6.77
CA ASP A 113 11.09 7.68 7.15
C ASP A 113 9.58 7.50 7.25
N ARG A 114 8.99 8.01 8.33
CA ARG A 114 7.53 8.09 8.50
C ARG A 114 7.09 9.54 8.30
N ILE A 115 6.11 9.75 7.43
CA ILE A 115 5.55 11.06 7.11
C ILE A 115 4.06 11.02 7.45
N CYS A 116 3.65 11.72 8.50
CA CYS A 116 2.23 11.86 8.82
C CYS A 116 1.59 12.86 7.86
N PHE A 117 0.40 12.56 7.37
CA PHE A 117 -0.41 13.58 6.74
C PHE A 117 -0.83 14.58 7.83
N GLY A 118 -0.63 15.88 7.59
CA GLY A 118 -1.08 16.91 8.53
C GLY A 118 -2.62 16.98 8.59
N SER A 119 -3.17 18.11 9.05
CA SER A 119 -4.60 18.40 8.94
C SER A 119 -5.09 18.59 7.49
N SER A 120 -4.19 18.50 6.51
CA SER A 120 -4.44 18.53 5.08
C SER A 120 -4.94 17.17 4.55
N ALA A 121 -5.66 17.22 3.42
CA ALA A 121 -6.29 16.06 2.78
C ALA A 121 -5.33 14.88 2.60
N PHE A 122 -5.70 13.75 3.21
CA PHE A 122 -5.12 12.43 2.94
C PHE A 122 -6.14 11.60 2.14
N PRO A 123 -5.73 10.55 1.43
CA PRO A 123 -6.65 9.72 0.66
C PRO A 123 -7.69 9.04 1.57
N GLN A 124 -8.97 9.29 1.34
CA GLN A 124 -10.07 8.80 2.17
C GLN A 124 -10.82 7.63 1.52
N THR A 125 -10.79 7.53 0.20
CA THR A 125 -11.39 6.44 -0.56
C THR A 125 -10.35 5.44 -1.06
N PHE A 126 -10.82 4.28 -1.54
CA PHE A 126 -9.95 3.30 -2.17
C PHE A 126 -9.27 3.88 -3.42
N GLU A 127 -10.03 4.56 -4.27
CA GLU A 127 -9.57 5.12 -5.54
C GLU A 127 -8.52 6.19 -5.30
N GLU A 128 -8.75 7.09 -4.35
CA GLU A 128 -7.78 8.11 -3.95
C GLU A 128 -6.51 7.46 -3.40
N ALA A 129 -6.64 6.45 -2.53
CA ALA A 129 -5.49 5.77 -1.95
C ALA A 129 -4.69 5.01 -3.01
N LEU A 130 -5.36 4.41 -3.99
CA LEU A 130 -4.73 3.65 -5.06
C LEU A 130 -4.03 4.59 -6.03
N GLU A 131 -4.69 5.66 -6.47
CA GLU A 131 -4.07 6.68 -7.33
C GLU A 131 -2.84 7.28 -6.66
N HIS A 132 -2.98 7.65 -5.39
CA HIS A 132 -1.89 8.21 -4.60
C HIS A 132 -0.71 7.24 -4.48
N PHE A 133 -0.98 5.98 -4.14
CA PHE A 133 0.04 4.94 -4.09
C PHE A 133 0.72 4.73 -5.45
N CYS A 134 -0.05 4.61 -6.54
CA CYS A 134 0.46 4.41 -7.89
C CYS A 134 1.40 5.54 -8.31
N ASN A 135 1.01 6.78 -8.03
CA ASN A 135 1.82 7.97 -8.29
C ASN A 135 3.10 7.99 -7.43
N ALA A 136 2.97 7.73 -6.13
CA ALA A 136 4.10 7.76 -5.19
C ALA A 136 5.16 6.70 -5.52
N VAL A 137 4.74 5.51 -5.94
CA VAL A 137 5.67 4.41 -6.26
C VAL A 137 5.97 4.26 -7.75
N ASN A 138 5.46 5.16 -8.59
CA ASN A 138 5.62 5.16 -10.05
C ASN A 138 5.30 3.80 -10.68
N ILE A 139 4.13 3.24 -10.36
CA ILE A 139 3.65 1.95 -10.88
C ILE A 139 2.37 2.10 -11.68
N GLN A 140 2.27 1.33 -12.75
CA GLN A 140 1.05 1.12 -13.51
C GLN A 140 0.61 -0.34 -13.39
N PHE A 141 -0.67 -0.57 -13.10
CA PHE A 141 -1.25 -1.92 -13.20
C PHE A 141 -1.69 -2.16 -14.64
N ASP A 142 -1.47 -3.38 -15.14
CA ASP A 142 -1.86 -3.77 -16.50
C ASP A 142 -3.40 -3.80 -16.66
N GLU A 143 -4.13 -4.00 -15.56
CA GLU A 143 -5.58 -3.93 -15.49
C GLU A 143 -6.06 -2.92 -14.44
N VAL A 144 -7.32 -2.50 -14.56
CA VAL A 144 -7.96 -1.63 -13.57
C VAL A 144 -8.20 -2.43 -12.29
N ILE A 145 -7.56 -2.01 -11.20
CA ILE A 145 -7.82 -2.60 -9.87
C ILE A 145 -9.09 -1.99 -9.31
N GLU A 146 -10.15 -2.78 -9.24
CA GLU A 146 -11.41 -2.38 -8.62
C GLU A 146 -11.36 -2.57 -7.09
N SER A 147 -12.07 -1.71 -6.36
CA SER A 147 -12.21 -1.84 -4.91
C SER A 147 -12.89 -3.17 -4.54
N PRO A 148 -12.32 -3.97 -3.62
CA PRO A 148 -12.98 -5.16 -3.11
C PRO A 148 -14.10 -4.82 -2.11
N LEU A 149 -14.20 -3.55 -1.70
CA LEU A 149 -15.21 -3.07 -0.75
C LEU A 149 -16.54 -2.78 -1.45
N GLU A 150 -16.50 -2.44 -2.74
CA GLU A 150 -17.72 -2.20 -3.51
C GLU A 150 -18.38 -3.52 -3.90
N PHE A 151 -19.61 -3.73 -3.43
CA PHE A 151 -20.41 -4.84 -3.92
C PHE A 151 -20.94 -4.51 -5.32
N LYS A 152 -20.39 -5.15 -6.35
CA LYS A 152 -20.97 -5.13 -7.70
C LYS A 152 -21.82 -6.39 -7.89
N LEU A 153 -23.13 -6.21 -8.12
CA LEU A 153 -23.99 -7.27 -8.64
C LEU A 153 -23.42 -7.69 -10.01
N ARG A 154 -22.84 -8.90 -10.08
CA ARG A 154 -22.49 -9.55 -11.34
C ARG A 154 -23.64 -10.43 -11.80
#